data_AF-A0A1C3JJU2-F1
#
_entry.id   AF-A0A1C3JJU2-F1
#
_cell.length_a   1.000
_cell.length_b   1.000
_cell.length_c   1.000
_cell.angle_alpha   90.00
_cell.angle_beta   90.00
_cell.angle_gamma   90.00
#
_symmetry.space_group_name_H-M   'P 1'
#
loop_
_entity.id
_entity.type
_entity.pdbx_description
1 polymer ?
#
loop_
_entity_poly.entity_id
_entity_poly.type
_entity_poly.pdbx_seq_one_letter_code
_entity_poly.pdbx_strand_id
1 'polypeptide(L)'
;MVHKLTIPTLVLTTMLTACGGSDSNNTSASKNVIDASSASSVVSLGSNYSLQFSVKSIAAGTDKNVNIDITQYGNNLKSSGSFAQIHGVPERNYKTQNDADITFSVTVTNSAGKTFNVENFDIYYENFNATKTPEKLAIAEVENDINNVIRWKKSDTVTINKQFIIDNSGIKFNIDQMRPMNLYVRVGNTLSNGIQFVPSFAQSASETFSRVPTADCSVISNTTGELLTNGIKQRTCVEAHGYKIPLLIEDKSANNSEAKVAHVKNIMEHYLDSFPAEVTKAIYDSKATMGFFYDEDWSDRDGGDFLDENYRFQDLFATETTDITTGENKPDLVTQRDAAFEEIIHFVHDYGVMNLAVQSSSSKWGVMQKELDELNEKAILAGSYFPNGKDSTIVEADLDAESYDQEYLAYSLYAYYDLNYKGYNAQELSSATFTELQANDPAMVKFMEQYFPTRAALKAKFPGYPNN
;
A
#
# COMPACT_ATOMS: atom_id res chain seq x y z
N MET A 1 -18.06 -73.36 -44.04
CA MET A 1 -16.61 -73.25 -44.33
C MET A 1 -16.36 -71.93 -45.03
N VAL A 2 -15.77 -70.97 -44.31
CA VAL A 2 -15.26 -69.69 -44.81
C VAL A 2 -13.93 -69.52 -44.08
N HIS A 3 -12.83 -69.36 -44.79
CA HIS A 3 -11.51 -69.16 -44.19
C HIS A 3 -11.06 -67.72 -44.39
N LYS A 4 -10.66 -67.14 -43.25
CA LYS A 4 -10.17 -65.79 -43.03
C LYS A 4 -8.77 -65.62 -43.65
N LEU A 5 -8.51 -64.43 -44.16
CA LEU A 5 -7.20 -63.97 -44.59
C LEU A 5 -6.53 -63.24 -43.41
N THR A 6 -5.28 -63.60 -43.11
CA THR A 6 -4.36 -62.89 -42.20
C THR A 6 -3.08 -62.64 -42.99
N ILE A 7 -2.57 -61.40 -43.00
CA ILE A 7 -1.26 -61.06 -43.57
C ILE A 7 -0.40 -60.47 -42.45
N PRO A 8 0.83 -60.98 -42.21
CA PRO A 8 1.74 -60.44 -41.22
C PRO A 8 2.78 -59.47 -41.80
N THR A 9 3.32 -58.71 -40.85
CA THR A 9 4.43 -57.75 -40.80
C THR A 9 5.66 -58.09 -41.67
N LEU A 10 6.31 -57.05 -42.22
CA LEU A 10 7.73 -57.10 -42.56
C LEU A 10 8.48 -55.89 -42.00
N VAL A 11 9.49 -56.19 -41.19
CA VAL A 11 10.52 -55.31 -40.65
C VAL A 11 11.63 -55.19 -41.69
N LEU A 12 12.19 -53.99 -41.89
CA LEU A 12 13.52 -53.82 -42.48
C LEU A 12 14.27 -52.68 -41.77
N THR A 13 15.38 -53.04 -41.14
CA THR A 13 16.40 -52.14 -40.56
C THR A 13 17.71 -52.28 -41.36
N THR A 14 18.60 -51.29 -41.18
CA THR A 14 20.02 -51.13 -41.63
C THR A 14 20.20 -50.27 -42.89
N MET A 15 21.20 -49.38 -43.02
CA MET A 15 22.21 -48.79 -42.12
C MET A 15 22.78 -47.51 -42.78
N LEU A 16 23.47 -46.68 -41.98
CA LEU A 16 24.08 -45.37 -42.28
C LEU A 16 25.18 -45.36 -43.37
N THR A 17 25.36 -44.20 -44.03
CA THR A 17 26.65 -43.44 -44.07
C THR A 17 26.45 -42.00 -44.57
N ALA A 18 27.36 -41.11 -44.15
CA ALA A 18 27.20 -39.68 -43.93
C ALA A 18 27.75 -38.74 -45.03
N CYS A 19 27.34 -37.46 -44.97
CA CYS A 19 28.15 -36.22 -45.00
C CYS A 19 27.49 -35.07 -45.79
N GLY A 20 27.38 -33.89 -45.17
CA GLY A 20 27.13 -32.63 -45.86
C GLY A 20 26.13 -31.74 -45.12
N GLY A 21 26.64 -30.76 -44.37
CA GLY A 21 25.88 -29.97 -43.41
C GLY A 21 25.03 -28.85 -44.00
N SER A 22 24.05 -28.44 -43.21
CA SER A 22 23.70 -27.05 -42.96
C SER A 22 22.87 -27.04 -41.68
N ASP A 23 23.49 -26.51 -40.63
CA ASP A 23 22.87 -26.25 -39.34
C ASP A 23 21.67 -25.31 -39.53
N SER A 24 20.48 -25.87 -39.38
CA SER A 24 19.34 -25.12 -38.86
C SER A 24 18.81 -25.89 -37.67
N ASN A 25 19.54 -25.79 -36.55
CA ASN A 25 18.97 -26.01 -35.23
C ASN A 25 17.86 -24.98 -35.05
N ASN A 26 16.67 -25.31 -35.56
CA ASN A 26 15.43 -24.69 -35.14
C ASN A 26 15.10 -25.28 -33.77
N THR A 27 15.92 -24.96 -32.77
CA THR A 27 15.50 -25.03 -31.38
C THR A 27 14.48 -23.92 -31.21
N SER A 28 13.22 -24.19 -31.56
CA SER A 28 12.12 -23.44 -31.00
C SER A 28 12.20 -23.69 -29.50
N ALA A 29 12.87 -22.80 -28.77
CA ALA A 29 12.61 -22.65 -27.36
C ALA A 29 11.09 -22.48 -27.28
N SER A 30 10.39 -23.48 -26.76
CA SER A 30 8.96 -23.36 -26.55
C SER A 30 8.80 -22.12 -25.68
N LYS A 31 8.20 -21.07 -26.24
CA LYS A 31 7.92 -19.86 -25.48
C LYS A 31 7.15 -20.32 -24.25
N ASN A 32 7.67 -20.04 -23.05
CA ASN A 32 6.95 -20.26 -21.78
C ASN A 32 5.84 -19.22 -21.67
N VAL A 33 4.90 -19.25 -22.63
CA VAL A 33 3.85 -18.28 -22.84
C VAL A 33 2.55 -19.03 -23.07
N ILE A 34 1.50 -18.58 -22.41
CA ILE A 34 0.13 -19.02 -22.61
C ILE A 34 -0.64 -17.89 -23.28
N ASP A 35 -1.27 -18.19 -24.41
CA ASP A 35 -2.22 -17.28 -25.02
C ASP A 35 -3.60 -17.51 -24.40
N ALA A 36 -4.08 -16.57 -23.58
CA ALA A 36 -5.36 -16.66 -22.89
C ALA A 36 -6.57 -16.76 -23.84
N SER A 37 -6.41 -16.32 -25.10
CA SER A 37 -7.46 -16.40 -26.12
C SER A 37 -7.48 -17.73 -26.89
N SER A 38 -6.48 -18.59 -26.68
CA SER A 38 -6.36 -19.88 -27.36
C SER A 38 -6.81 -21.03 -26.46
N ALA A 39 -7.93 -21.67 -26.81
CA ALA A 39 -8.45 -22.81 -26.07
C ALA A 39 -7.42 -23.96 -25.93
N SER A 40 -6.62 -24.23 -26.98
CA SER A 40 -5.58 -25.27 -26.91
C SER A 40 -4.44 -24.87 -25.98
N SER A 41 -4.07 -23.58 -25.93
CA SER A 41 -3.07 -23.07 -24.99
C SER A 41 -3.57 -23.19 -23.55
N VAL A 42 -4.82 -22.81 -23.28
CA VAL A 42 -5.41 -22.89 -21.95
C VAL A 42 -5.57 -24.35 -21.48
N VAL A 43 -6.02 -25.25 -22.36
CA VAL A 43 -6.13 -26.69 -22.04
C VAL A 43 -4.78 -27.30 -21.64
N SER A 44 -3.66 -26.78 -22.17
CA SER A 44 -2.31 -27.26 -21.81
C SER A 44 -1.92 -27.01 -20.35
N LEU A 45 -2.63 -26.13 -19.64
CA LEU A 45 -2.42 -25.85 -18.22
C LEU A 45 -2.97 -26.93 -17.29
N GLY A 46 -3.91 -27.76 -17.77
CA GLY A 46 -4.65 -28.71 -16.95
C GLY A 46 -5.72 -28.04 -16.08
N SER A 47 -6.25 -28.78 -15.09
CA SER A 47 -7.42 -28.35 -14.31
C SER A 47 -7.11 -27.54 -13.05
N ASN A 48 -5.85 -27.49 -12.62
CA ASN A 48 -5.46 -26.94 -11.31
C ASN A 48 -4.24 -26.03 -11.46
N TYR A 49 -4.44 -24.78 -11.88
CA TYR A 49 -3.41 -23.75 -11.96
C TYR A 49 -3.86 -22.50 -11.22
N SER A 50 -2.90 -21.68 -10.78
CA SER A 50 -3.15 -20.36 -10.21
C SER A 50 -2.76 -19.26 -11.19
N LEU A 51 -3.46 -18.13 -11.12
CA LEU A 51 -3.17 -16.94 -11.91
C LEU A 51 -2.69 -15.84 -10.98
N GLN A 52 -1.52 -15.29 -11.27
CA GLN A 52 -1.01 -14.09 -10.61
C GLN A 52 -1.14 -12.92 -11.56
N PHE A 53 -2.00 -11.97 -11.21
CA PHE A 53 -2.16 -10.68 -11.84
C PHE A 53 -1.36 -9.64 -11.06
N SER A 54 -0.44 -8.96 -11.73
CA SER A 54 0.49 -8.05 -11.06
C SER A 54 0.65 -6.74 -11.79
N VAL A 55 0.91 -5.68 -11.03
CA VAL A 55 1.40 -4.41 -11.57
C VAL A 55 2.82 -4.61 -12.07
N LYS A 56 3.04 -4.40 -13.37
CA LYS A 56 4.35 -4.50 -14.01
C LYS A 56 5.09 -3.16 -13.92
N SER A 57 4.39 -2.06 -14.19
CA SER A 57 4.95 -0.72 -14.13
C SER A 57 3.85 0.33 -14.00
N ILE A 58 4.18 1.43 -13.34
CA ILE A 58 3.35 2.63 -13.24
C ILE A 58 4.09 3.75 -13.95
N ALA A 59 3.45 4.38 -14.92
CA ALA A 59 3.94 5.60 -15.53
C ALA A 59 3.10 6.77 -15.02
N ALA A 60 3.76 7.71 -14.35
CA ALA A 60 3.13 8.90 -13.83
C ALA A 60 2.53 9.75 -14.97
N GLY A 61 1.25 10.06 -14.87
CA GLY A 61 0.56 11.00 -15.73
C GLY A 61 0.87 12.46 -15.40
N THR A 62 0.10 13.36 -16.01
CA THR A 62 0.33 14.81 -15.92
C THR A 62 -0.53 15.52 -14.89
N ASP A 63 -1.65 14.95 -14.49
CA ASP A 63 -2.56 15.54 -13.51
C ASP A 63 -2.12 15.18 -12.09
N LYS A 64 -1.56 16.19 -11.40
CA LYS A 64 -1.04 16.07 -10.03
C LYS A 64 -2.11 16.32 -8.96
N ASN A 65 -3.39 16.28 -9.32
CA ASN A 65 -4.50 16.51 -8.39
C ASN A 65 -5.34 15.25 -8.15
N VAL A 66 -4.85 14.11 -8.60
CA VAL A 66 -5.41 12.78 -8.36
C VAL A 66 -4.40 11.99 -7.55
N ASN A 67 -4.86 11.29 -6.53
CA ASN A 67 -4.13 10.22 -5.86
C ASN A 67 -4.78 8.90 -6.24
N ILE A 68 -3.97 7.86 -6.36
CA ILE A 68 -4.47 6.52 -6.63
C ILE A 68 -3.65 5.58 -5.77
N ASP A 69 -4.32 5.01 -4.79
CA ASP A 69 -3.76 3.94 -3.98
C ASP A 69 -4.11 2.61 -4.65
N ILE A 70 -3.11 1.75 -4.79
CA ILE A 70 -3.19 0.51 -5.53
C ILE A 70 -2.72 -0.63 -4.64
N THR A 71 -3.63 -1.56 -4.37
CA THR A 71 -3.36 -2.76 -3.58
C THR A 71 -3.38 -3.98 -4.50
N GLN A 72 -2.23 -4.63 -4.67
CA GLN A 72 -2.15 -5.94 -5.32
C GLN A 72 -2.25 -7.01 -4.24
N TYR A 73 -3.33 -7.79 -4.23
CA TYR A 73 -3.49 -8.90 -3.30
C TYR A 73 -2.73 -10.14 -3.77
N GLY A 74 -2.28 -10.97 -2.82
CA GLY A 74 -1.74 -12.29 -3.10
C GLY A 74 -2.83 -13.33 -3.36
N ASN A 75 -2.42 -14.50 -3.84
CA ASN A 75 -3.31 -15.65 -4.05
C ASN A 75 -3.53 -16.52 -2.79
N ASN A 76 -2.95 -16.13 -1.65
CA ASN A 76 -2.79 -16.97 -0.46
C ASN A 76 -3.95 -16.84 0.55
N LEU A 77 -5.20 -16.91 0.08
CA LEU A 77 -6.36 -16.87 0.98
C LEU A 77 -6.50 -18.16 1.79
N LYS A 78 -6.91 -18.03 3.05
CA LYS A 78 -7.19 -19.13 3.98
C LYS A 78 -8.69 -19.26 4.22
N SER A 79 -9.15 -20.49 4.45
CA SER A 79 -10.53 -20.74 4.88
C SER A 79 -10.81 -20.36 6.35
N SER A 80 -9.76 -20.09 7.13
CA SER A 80 -9.82 -19.73 8.55
C SER A 80 -8.53 -19.03 8.95
N GLY A 81 -8.59 -18.04 9.84
CA GLY A 81 -7.42 -17.28 10.29
C GLY A 81 -7.79 -15.91 10.85
N SER A 82 -6.80 -15.00 10.88
CA SER A 82 -7.06 -13.57 11.08
C SER A 82 -7.84 -12.98 9.92
N PHE A 83 -8.38 -11.77 10.10
CA PHE A 83 -9.19 -11.11 9.09
C PHE A 83 -8.51 -11.06 7.71
N ALA A 84 -7.33 -10.46 7.62
CA ALA A 84 -6.60 -10.35 6.35
C ALA A 84 -6.28 -11.71 5.69
N GLN A 85 -6.06 -12.77 6.48
CA GLN A 85 -5.81 -14.10 5.91
C GLN A 85 -7.02 -14.69 5.18
N ILE A 86 -8.24 -14.27 5.54
CA ILE A 86 -9.48 -14.74 4.90
C ILE A 86 -9.90 -13.79 3.79
N HIS A 87 -9.86 -12.48 4.03
CA HIS A 87 -10.42 -11.48 3.11
C HIS A 87 -9.43 -11.02 2.05
N GLY A 88 -8.13 -10.99 2.33
CA GLY A 88 -7.14 -10.50 1.38
C GLY A 88 -5.81 -10.16 2.06
N VAL A 89 -4.72 -10.76 1.58
CA VAL A 89 -3.37 -10.40 2.01
C VAL A 89 -2.74 -9.53 0.92
N PRO A 90 -2.45 -8.24 1.19
CA PRO A 90 -1.69 -7.40 0.27
C PRO A 90 -0.30 -7.99 0.02
N GLU A 91 0.05 -8.14 -1.25
CA GLU A 91 1.39 -8.54 -1.70
C GLU A 91 2.24 -7.32 -2.04
N ARG A 92 1.62 -6.25 -2.59
CA ARG A 92 2.29 -4.99 -2.95
C ARG A 92 1.33 -3.82 -2.84
N ASN A 93 1.76 -2.74 -2.20
CA ASN A 93 1.04 -1.47 -2.19
C ASN A 93 1.78 -0.40 -3.00
N TYR A 94 1.02 0.49 -3.63
CA TYR A 94 1.54 1.64 -4.36
C TYR A 94 0.65 2.85 -4.07
N LYS A 95 1.25 4.00 -3.74
CA LYS A 95 0.51 5.26 -3.60
C LYS A 95 1.01 6.27 -4.61
N THR A 96 0.16 6.65 -5.57
CA THR A 96 0.52 7.67 -6.58
C THR A 96 0.02 9.03 -6.15
N GLN A 97 0.77 10.06 -6.55
CA GLN A 97 0.49 11.45 -6.25
C GLN A 97 -0.01 12.20 -7.49
N ASN A 98 -0.51 11.44 -8.46
CA ASN A 98 -0.96 11.88 -9.78
C ASN A 98 -1.81 10.78 -10.45
N ASP A 99 -2.48 11.13 -11.54
CA ASP A 99 -3.05 10.16 -12.47
C ASP A 99 -1.98 9.23 -13.05
N ALA A 100 -2.33 8.03 -13.48
CA ALA A 100 -1.32 7.06 -13.89
C ALA A 100 -1.75 6.14 -15.03
N ASP A 101 -0.77 5.77 -15.86
CA ASP A 101 -0.85 4.63 -16.75
C ASP A 101 -0.26 3.40 -16.05
N ILE A 102 -1.11 2.42 -15.77
CA ILE A 102 -0.73 1.18 -15.09
C ILE A 102 -0.66 0.07 -16.11
N THR A 103 0.52 -0.53 -16.26
CA THR A 103 0.74 -1.71 -17.08
C THR A 103 0.82 -2.94 -16.21
N PHE A 104 0.16 -4.00 -16.63
CA PHE A 104 0.06 -5.25 -15.91
C PHE A 104 0.85 -6.37 -16.57
N SER A 105 1.12 -7.39 -15.78
CA SER A 105 1.55 -8.70 -16.26
C SER A 105 0.73 -9.78 -15.59
N VAL A 106 0.51 -10.88 -16.31
CA VAL A 106 -0.16 -12.05 -15.77
C VAL A 106 0.80 -13.22 -15.91
N THR A 107 0.95 -13.97 -14.83
CA THR A 107 1.64 -15.27 -14.86
C THR A 107 0.70 -16.37 -14.42
N VAL A 108 0.94 -17.57 -14.93
CA VAL A 108 0.18 -18.76 -14.56
C VAL A 108 1.14 -19.83 -14.07
N THR A 109 0.83 -20.42 -12.92
CA THR A 109 1.60 -21.54 -12.36
C THR A 109 0.74 -22.79 -12.38
N ASN A 110 1.16 -23.80 -13.15
CA ASN A 110 0.42 -25.05 -13.25
C ASN A 110 0.64 -25.95 -12.03
N SER A 111 -0.09 -27.07 -11.98
CA SER A 111 0.01 -28.05 -10.89
C SER A 111 1.40 -28.69 -10.71
N ALA A 112 2.26 -28.62 -11.74
CA ALA A 112 3.65 -29.08 -11.67
C ALA A 112 4.61 -27.99 -11.15
N GLY A 113 4.09 -26.83 -10.74
CA GLY A 113 4.88 -25.68 -10.27
C GLY A 113 5.59 -24.92 -11.40
N LYS A 114 5.26 -25.20 -12.66
CA LYS A 114 5.84 -24.48 -13.80
C LYS A 114 5.08 -23.19 -14.05
N THR A 115 5.81 -22.08 -14.05
CA THR A 115 5.28 -20.73 -14.34
C THR A 115 5.43 -20.37 -15.81
N PHE A 116 4.41 -19.71 -16.36
CA PHE A 116 4.37 -19.19 -17.72
C PHE A 116 3.88 -17.75 -17.70
N ASN A 117 4.35 -16.94 -18.64
CA ASN A 117 3.74 -15.63 -18.90
C ASN A 117 2.41 -15.84 -19.62
N VAL A 118 1.44 -14.98 -19.36
CA VAL A 118 0.15 -14.99 -20.06
C VAL A 118 0.07 -13.75 -20.94
N GLU A 119 -0.27 -13.96 -22.21
CA GLU A 119 -0.51 -12.91 -23.20
C GLU A 119 -1.98 -12.94 -23.63
N ASN A 120 -2.43 -11.87 -24.33
CA ASN A 120 -3.77 -11.79 -24.91
C ASN A 120 -4.93 -11.96 -23.91
N PHE A 121 -4.70 -11.64 -22.63
CA PHE A 121 -5.73 -11.70 -21.59
C PHE A 121 -6.69 -10.51 -21.67
N ASP A 122 -7.90 -10.74 -21.15
CA ASP A 122 -8.89 -9.69 -20.90
C ASP A 122 -8.83 -9.26 -19.44
N ILE A 123 -9.03 -7.97 -19.19
CA ILE A 123 -9.22 -7.40 -17.86
C ILE A 123 -10.72 -7.43 -17.53
N TYR A 124 -11.03 -7.86 -16.31
CA TYR A 124 -12.35 -7.90 -15.71
C TYR A 124 -12.40 -6.98 -14.50
N TYR A 125 -13.59 -6.50 -14.15
CA TYR A 125 -13.83 -5.70 -12.95
C TYR A 125 -15.00 -6.25 -12.15
N GLU A 126 -15.02 -6.03 -10.84
CA GLU A 126 -16.18 -6.32 -10.01
C GLU A 126 -17.29 -5.27 -10.26
N ASN A 127 -18.52 -5.70 -10.53
CA ASN A 127 -19.64 -4.77 -10.67
C ASN A 127 -20.35 -4.59 -9.33
N PHE A 128 -20.12 -3.44 -8.69
CA PHE A 128 -20.64 -3.17 -7.35
C PHE A 128 -22.16 -3.11 -7.27
N ASN A 129 -22.86 -2.89 -8.37
CA ASN A 129 -24.33 -2.97 -8.39
C ASN A 129 -24.86 -4.40 -8.19
N ALA A 130 -23.99 -5.42 -8.26
CA ALA A 130 -24.34 -6.83 -8.15
C ALA A 130 -23.65 -7.54 -6.98
N THR A 131 -22.70 -6.90 -6.29
CA THR A 131 -21.98 -7.51 -5.15
C THR A 131 -22.85 -7.54 -3.89
N LYS A 132 -22.51 -8.46 -2.98
CA LYS A 132 -23.11 -8.56 -1.63
C LYS A 132 -22.12 -8.23 -0.52
N THR A 133 -20.85 -8.03 -0.84
CA THR A 133 -19.82 -7.63 0.12
C THR A 133 -20.25 -6.30 0.75
N PRO A 134 -20.22 -6.13 2.08
CA PRO A 134 -20.47 -4.84 2.73
C PRO A 134 -19.55 -3.72 2.23
N GLU A 135 -19.99 -2.46 2.34
CA GLU A 135 -19.28 -1.27 1.83
C GLU A 135 -17.88 -1.15 2.40
N LYS A 136 -17.76 -1.09 3.74
CA LYS A 136 -16.47 -1.00 4.43
C LYS A 136 -15.58 -2.23 4.30
N LEU A 137 -16.11 -3.38 3.90
CA LEU A 137 -15.29 -4.57 3.63
C LEU A 137 -14.67 -4.55 2.23
N ALA A 138 -15.18 -3.72 1.32
CA ALA A 138 -14.78 -3.75 -0.09
C ALA A 138 -13.31 -3.36 -0.32
N ILE A 139 -12.77 -2.47 0.52
CA ILE A 139 -11.38 -2.01 0.50
C ILE A 139 -10.40 -2.99 1.17
N ALA A 140 -10.93 -4.06 1.78
CA ALA A 140 -10.12 -5.03 2.52
C ALA A 140 -10.34 -6.48 2.06
N GLU A 141 -11.14 -6.69 1.02
CA GLU A 141 -11.51 -7.99 0.49
C GLU A 141 -11.20 -8.14 -1.00
N VAL A 142 -10.85 -9.36 -1.41
CA VAL A 142 -10.69 -9.74 -2.82
C VAL A 142 -11.75 -10.78 -3.25
N GLU A 143 -12.44 -10.50 -4.35
CA GLU A 143 -13.35 -11.44 -5.01
C GLU A 143 -12.66 -12.75 -5.42
N ASN A 144 -13.35 -13.89 -5.21
CA ASN A 144 -12.87 -15.23 -5.55
C ASN A 144 -13.82 -16.02 -6.47
N ASP A 145 -15.04 -15.54 -6.71
CA ASP A 145 -16.00 -16.12 -7.64
C ASP A 145 -15.89 -15.46 -9.01
N ILE A 146 -15.51 -16.27 -10.00
CA ILE A 146 -15.45 -15.87 -11.40
C ILE A 146 -16.78 -15.33 -11.91
N ASN A 147 -17.92 -15.67 -11.34
CA ASN A 147 -19.23 -15.21 -11.82
C ASN A 147 -19.56 -13.77 -11.41
N ASN A 148 -18.83 -13.19 -10.45
CA ASN A 148 -19.13 -11.86 -9.91
C ASN A 148 -18.40 -10.72 -10.66
N VAL A 149 -17.43 -11.05 -11.52
CA VAL A 149 -16.71 -10.03 -12.31
C VAL A 149 -17.30 -9.87 -13.72
N ILE A 150 -17.03 -8.74 -14.38
CA ILE A 150 -17.53 -8.40 -15.72
C ILE A 150 -16.35 -8.07 -16.62
N ARG A 151 -16.36 -8.57 -17.86
CA ARG A 151 -15.33 -8.28 -18.85
C ARG A 151 -15.33 -6.78 -19.16
N TRP A 152 -14.18 -6.12 -19.00
CA TRP A 152 -14.01 -4.72 -19.39
C TRP A 152 -13.41 -4.60 -20.80
N LYS A 153 -12.15 -4.98 -20.97
CA LYS A 153 -11.42 -4.80 -22.23
C LYS A 153 -10.24 -5.76 -22.36
N LYS A 154 -9.78 -5.96 -23.60
CA LYS A 154 -8.52 -6.64 -23.92
C LYS A 154 -7.39 -5.61 -23.94
N SER A 155 -6.61 -5.53 -22.87
CA SER A 155 -5.51 -4.58 -22.73
C SER A 155 -4.62 -4.99 -21.57
N ASP A 156 -3.33 -4.73 -21.67
CA ASP A 156 -2.36 -4.86 -20.58
C ASP A 156 -2.08 -3.52 -19.89
N THR A 157 -2.59 -2.40 -20.41
CA THR A 157 -2.42 -1.07 -19.82
C THR A 157 -3.75 -0.36 -19.61
N VAL A 158 -3.91 0.29 -18.46
CA VAL A 158 -5.06 1.12 -18.12
C VAL A 158 -4.60 2.50 -17.69
N THR A 159 -5.29 3.52 -18.18
CA THR A 159 -5.13 4.89 -17.67
C THR A 159 -6.19 5.11 -16.61
N ILE A 160 -5.76 5.45 -15.40
CA ILE A 160 -6.64 5.86 -14.31
C ILE A 160 -6.36 7.35 -14.09
N ASN A 161 -7.28 8.18 -14.56
CA ASN A 161 -7.23 9.64 -14.40
C ASN A 161 -8.58 10.14 -13.88
N LYS A 162 -8.65 11.43 -13.52
CA LYS A 162 -9.86 12.02 -12.93
C LYS A 162 -11.11 11.78 -13.77
N GLN A 163 -11.02 12.02 -15.08
CA GLN A 163 -12.17 11.82 -15.99
C GLN A 163 -12.61 10.35 -16.04
N PHE A 164 -11.66 9.42 -16.10
CA PHE A 164 -11.96 7.99 -16.07
C PHE A 164 -12.70 7.60 -14.77
N ILE A 165 -12.25 8.13 -13.63
CA ILE A 165 -12.91 7.86 -12.34
C ILE A 165 -14.36 8.38 -12.38
N ILE A 166 -14.56 9.64 -12.76
CA ILE A 166 -15.89 10.27 -12.86
C ILE A 166 -16.81 9.51 -13.82
N ASP A 167 -16.33 9.17 -15.02
CA ASP A 167 -17.11 8.46 -16.05
C ASP A 167 -17.52 7.05 -15.61
N ASN A 168 -16.87 6.49 -14.58
CA ASN A 168 -17.10 5.13 -14.11
C ASN A 168 -17.60 5.06 -12.66
N SER A 169 -17.89 6.19 -12.03
CA SER A 169 -18.60 6.26 -10.74
C SER A 169 -20.00 5.62 -10.87
N GLY A 170 -20.39 4.84 -9.87
CA GLY A 170 -21.59 4.02 -9.86
C GLY A 170 -21.50 2.72 -10.66
N ILE A 171 -20.37 2.43 -11.33
CA ILE A 171 -20.18 1.17 -12.09
C ILE A 171 -18.91 0.45 -11.65
N LYS A 172 -17.75 1.11 -11.77
CA LYS A 172 -16.45 0.56 -11.36
C LYS A 172 -15.91 1.17 -10.07
N PHE A 173 -16.44 2.32 -9.66
CA PHE A 173 -16.13 2.95 -8.39
C PHE A 173 -17.44 3.34 -7.73
N ASN A 174 -17.47 3.39 -6.40
CA ASN A 174 -18.43 4.21 -5.67
C ASN A 174 -17.72 4.81 -4.45
N ILE A 175 -17.14 5.99 -4.63
CA ILE A 175 -16.30 6.65 -3.63
C ILE A 175 -17.12 6.93 -2.36
N ASP A 176 -18.35 7.43 -2.52
CA ASP A 176 -19.26 7.75 -1.40
C ASP A 176 -19.61 6.52 -0.54
N GLN A 177 -19.53 5.32 -1.11
CA GLN A 177 -19.80 4.04 -0.44
C GLN A 177 -18.52 3.22 -0.20
N MET A 178 -17.34 3.85 -0.25
CA MET A 178 -16.04 3.20 -0.07
C MET A 178 -15.86 1.95 -0.96
N ARG A 179 -16.38 2.00 -2.20
CA ARG A 179 -16.20 0.93 -3.20
C ARG A 179 -15.07 1.28 -4.15
N PRO A 180 -13.89 0.67 -3.99
CA PRO A 180 -12.77 0.88 -4.88
C PRO A 180 -12.99 0.15 -6.20
N MET A 181 -12.20 0.39 -7.22
CA MET A 181 -12.24 -0.46 -8.41
C MET A 181 -11.38 -1.70 -8.22
N ASN A 182 -11.98 -2.88 -8.30
CA ASN A 182 -11.24 -4.14 -8.27
C ASN A 182 -11.07 -4.71 -9.67
N LEU A 183 -9.83 -5.03 -10.06
CA LEU A 183 -9.49 -5.63 -11.35
C LEU A 183 -8.99 -7.07 -11.22
N TYR A 184 -9.36 -7.88 -12.22
CA TYR A 184 -9.04 -9.30 -12.29
C TYR A 184 -8.71 -9.72 -13.72
N VAL A 185 -8.08 -10.89 -13.84
CA VAL A 185 -7.91 -11.60 -15.10
C VAL A 185 -8.52 -12.99 -15.00
N ARG A 186 -9.16 -13.42 -16.09
CA ARG A 186 -9.63 -14.80 -16.25
C ARG A 186 -8.84 -15.52 -17.31
N VAL A 187 -8.47 -16.76 -17.01
CA VAL A 187 -7.99 -17.73 -18.00
C VAL A 187 -8.81 -19.00 -17.76
N GLY A 188 -9.51 -19.49 -18.79
CA GLY A 188 -10.45 -20.60 -18.63
C GLY A 188 -11.49 -20.34 -17.52
N ASN A 189 -11.55 -21.24 -16.54
CA ASN A 189 -12.43 -21.13 -15.38
C ASN A 189 -11.70 -20.67 -14.10
N THR A 190 -10.48 -20.14 -14.25
CA THR A 190 -9.69 -19.65 -13.12
C THR A 190 -9.70 -18.13 -13.11
N LEU A 191 -9.94 -17.55 -11.94
CA LEU A 191 -9.81 -16.12 -11.65
C LEU A 191 -8.43 -15.88 -11.01
N SER A 192 -7.81 -14.74 -11.30
CA SER A 192 -6.60 -14.28 -10.60
C SER A 192 -6.92 -13.72 -9.22
N ASN A 193 -5.87 -13.42 -8.46
CA ASN A 193 -5.93 -12.40 -7.41
C ASN A 193 -6.46 -11.05 -7.96
N GLY A 194 -6.82 -10.16 -7.04
CA GLY A 194 -7.30 -8.82 -7.35
C GLY A 194 -6.21 -7.75 -7.32
N ILE A 195 -6.39 -6.72 -8.13
CA ILE A 195 -5.69 -5.44 -8.00
C ILE A 195 -6.75 -4.37 -7.78
N GLN A 196 -6.70 -3.74 -6.63
CA GLN A 196 -7.65 -2.72 -6.19
C GLN A 196 -7.11 -1.31 -6.43
N PHE A 197 -8.00 -0.38 -6.73
CA PHE A 197 -7.71 1.03 -6.96
C PHE A 197 -8.64 1.89 -6.10
N VAL A 198 -8.07 2.62 -5.15
CA VAL A 198 -8.75 3.60 -4.29
C VAL A 198 -8.34 5.00 -4.74
N PRO A 199 -9.18 5.73 -5.50
CA PRO A 199 -8.83 7.07 -5.94
C PRO A 199 -9.26 8.13 -4.93
N SER A 200 -8.47 9.19 -4.79
CA SER A 200 -8.89 10.44 -4.15
C SER A 200 -8.43 11.64 -4.97
N PHE A 201 -9.15 12.76 -4.91
CA PHE A 201 -8.78 13.99 -5.61
C PHE A 201 -9.40 15.20 -4.91
N ALA A 202 -8.78 16.37 -5.09
CA ALA A 202 -9.27 17.61 -4.50
C ALA A 202 -10.72 17.89 -4.92
N GLN A 203 -11.56 18.16 -3.93
CA GLN A 203 -12.97 18.54 -4.10
C GLN A 203 -13.17 20.07 -4.09
N SER A 204 -12.08 20.82 -3.88
CA SER A 204 -12.06 22.28 -3.94
C SER A 204 -12.60 22.83 -5.26
N ALA A 205 -13.12 24.07 -5.26
CA ALA A 205 -13.57 24.74 -6.47
C ALA A 205 -12.48 24.91 -7.54
N SER A 206 -11.20 24.87 -7.12
CA SER A 206 -10.06 24.90 -8.04
C SER A 206 -9.76 23.53 -8.66
N GLU A 207 -10.36 22.46 -8.13
CA GLU A 207 -10.08 21.07 -8.44
C GLU A 207 -8.60 20.69 -8.28
N THR A 208 -7.87 21.44 -7.44
CA THR A 208 -6.45 21.21 -7.17
C THR A 208 -6.15 21.18 -5.68
N PHE A 209 -5.16 20.38 -5.31
CA PHE A 209 -4.62 20.41 -3.95
C PHE A 209 -3.81 21.69 -3.74
N SER A 210 -4.14 22.39 -2.67
CA SER A 210 -3.51 23.64 -2.27
C SER A 210 -2.15 23.41 -1.64
N ARG A 211 -1.22 24.35 -1.88
CA ARG A 211 0.08 24.37 -1.19
C ARG A 211 -0.02 25.33 -0.01
N VAL A 212 0.27 24.85 1.20
CA VAL A 212 0.37 25.71 2.37
C VAL A 212 1.54 26.69 2.19
N PRO A 213 1.32 28.02 2.32
CA PRO A 213 2.41 28.98 2.18
C PRO A 213 3.42 28.85 3.33
N THR A 214 4.70 28.80 2.99
CA THR A 214 5.83 28.64 3.94
C THR A 214 6.68 29.91 4.09
N ALA A 215 6.15 31.06 3.67
CA ALA A 215 6.77 32.35 3.96
C ALA A 215 6.61 32.66 5.46
N ASP A 216 7.75 32.81 6.16
CA ASP A 216 7.86 33.10 7.60
C ASP A 216 7.16 32.08 8.54
N CYS A 217 7.42 30.78 8.33
CA CYS A 217 6.85 29.69 9.12
C CYS A 217 7.78 29.10 10.20
N SER A 218 8.95 29.71 10.45
CA SER A 218 9.89 29.23 11.48
C SER A 218 9.32 29.35 12.89
N VAL A 219 8.38 30.28 13.10
CA VAL A 219 7.57 30.44 14.31
C VAL A 219 6.13 30.01 14.08
N ILE A 220 5.39 29.75 15.14
CA ILE A 220 3.95 29.54 15.07
C ILE A 220 3.28 30.89 14.77
N SER A 221 2.61 30.98 13.63
CA SER A 221 1.93 32.18 13.15
C SER A 221 0.46 31.89 12.87
N ASN A 222 -0.39 32.92 12.94
CA ASN A 222 -1.79 32.77 12.57
C ASN A 222 -1.91 32.50 11.06
N THR A 223 -2.84 31.64 10.69
CA THR A 223 -3.28 31.50 9.29
C THR A 223 -4.16 32.69 8.91
N THR A 224 -4.51 32.76 7.63
CA THR A 224 -5.40 33.78 7.06
C THR A 224 -6.27 33.15 5.99
N GLY A 225 -7.33 33.84 5.54
CA GLY A 225 -8.18 33.37 4.45
C GLY A 225 -8.99 32.12 4.82
N GLU A 226 -9.07 31.16 3.91
CA GLU A 226 -9.90 29.95 4.04
C GLU A 226 -9.44 29.07 5.21
N LEU A 227 -8.14 28.90 5.42
CA LEU A 227 -7.62 28.15 6.57
C LEU A 227 -8.16 28.70 7.89
N LEU A 228 -8.09 30.02 8.10
CA LEU A 228 -8.59 30.65 9.32
C LEU A 228 -10.12 30.56 9.44
N THR A 229 -10.83 30.64 8.31
CA THR A 229 -12.30 30.59 8.28
C THR A 229 -12.82 29.18 8.60
N ASN A 230 -12.07 28.14 8.23
CA ASN A 230 -12.39 26.72 8.49
C ASN A 230 -11.63 26.17 9.70
N GLY A 231 -11.39 27.00 10.72
CA GLY A 231 -10.92 26.51 12.03
C GLY A 231 -9.42 26.17 12.13
N ILE A 232 -8.65 26.19 11.04
CA ILE A 232 -7.20 25.97 11.08
C ILE A 232 -6.51 27.29 11.45
N LYS A 233 -6.34 27.58 12.74
CA LYS A 233 -5.96 28.92 13.23
C LYS A 233 -4.49 29.24 13.12
N GLN A 234 -3.59 28.27 13.19
CA GLN A 234 -2.15 28.51 13.16
C GLN A 234 -1.39 27.60 12.20
N ARG A 235 -0.15 28.00 11.88
CA ARG A 235 0.78 27.23 11.07
C ARG A 235 2.22 27.46 11.53
N THR A 236 3.07 26.49 11.22
CA THR A 236 4.52 26.58 11.28
C THR A 236 5.11 25.63 10.22
N CYS A 237 6.42 25.43 10.22
CA CYS A 237 7.07 24.45 9.38
C CYS A 237 8.32 23.89 10.05
N VAL A 238 8.75 22.75 9.52
CA VAL A 238 10.08 22.18 9.73
C VAL A 238 10.91 22.44 8.49
N GLU A 239 12.14 22.93 8.68
CA GLU A 239 13.10 23.10 7.59
C GLU A 239 14.13 21.98 7.63
N ALA A 240 14.19 21.17 6.58
CA ALA A 240 15.15 20.09 6.42
C ALA A 240 15.69 20.08 4.98
N HIS A 241 16.99 19.91 4.82
CA HIS A 241 17.67 19.87 3.51
C HIS A 241 17.33 21.03 2.56
N GLY A 242 17.02 22.22 3.11
CA GLY A 242 16.64 23.42 2.34
C GLY A 242 15.17 23.49 1.90
N TYR A 243 14.33 22.54 2.31
CA TYR A 243 12.89 22.53 2.06
C TYR A 243 12.12 22.80 3.35
N LYS A 244 11.01 23.54 3.23
CA LYS A 244 10.10 23.85 4.35
C LYS A 244 8.85 22.99 4.22
N ILE A 245 8.69 22.07 5.15
CA ILE A 245 7.54 21.17 5.26
C ILE A 245 6.53 21.77 6.23
N PRO A 246 5.30 22.11 5.79
CA PRO A 246 4.33 22.78 6.65
C PRO A 246 3.72 21.86 7.71
N LEU A 247 3.36 22.48 8.84
CA LEU A 247 2.54 21.93 9.91
C LEU A 247 1.39 22.91 10.16
N LEU A 248 0.18 22.49 9.79
CA LEU A 248 -1.06 23.20 10.09
C LEU A 248 -1.52 22.82 11.49
N ILE A 249 -1.96 23.80 12.27
CA ILE A 249 -2.37 23.62 13.66
C ILE A 249 -3.79 24.17 13.76
N GLU A 250 -4.72 23.34 14.21
CA GLU A 250 -6.12 23.70 14.32
C GLU A 250 -6.31 24.79 15.38
N ASP A 251 -5.95 24.51 16.64
CA ASP A 251 -5.90 25.55 17.67
C ASP A 251 -4.85 25.26 18.76
N LYS A 252 -3.76 26.03 18.73
CA LYS A 252 -2.69 25.94 19.73
C LYS A 252 -3.10 26.32 21.15
N SER A 253 -4.20 27.05 21.31
CA SER A 253 -4.72 27.48 22.61
C SER A 253 -5.64 26.45 23.27
N ALA A 254 -6.02 25.41 22.53
CA ALA A 254 -6.70 24.23 23.02
C ALA A 254 -5.68 23.13 23.37
N ASN A 255 -5.90 21.87 22.98
CA ASN A 255 -4.99 20.77 23.33
C ASN A 255 -3.70 20.72 22.50
N ASN A 256 -3.54 21.51 21.43
CA ASN A 256 -2.29 21.61 20.66
C ASN A 256 -1.29 22.61 21.27
N SER A 257 -0.97 22.51 22.55
CA SER A 257 -0.09 23.47 23.24
C SER A 257 1.23 23.73 22.49
N GLU A 258 1.86 24.90 22.68
CA GLU A 258 3.15 25.21 22.04
C GLU A 258 4.23 24.14 22.32
N ALA A 259 4.16 23.51 23.49
CA ALA A 259 5.06 22.42 23.86
C ALA A 259 4.79 21.14 23.04
N LYS A 260 3.52 20.77 22.80
CA LYS A 260 3.18 19.67 21.89
C LYS A 260 3.59 19.97 20.46
N VAL A 261 3.32 21.19 19.98
CA VAL A 261 3.77 21.62 18.64
C VAL A 261 5.28 21.51 18.50
N ALA A 262 6.05 21.93 19.51
CA ALA A 262 7.51 21.78 19.52
C ALA A 262 7.94 20.30 19.51
N HIS A 263 7.26 19.43 20.26
CA HIS A 263 7.52 18.00 20.27
C HIS A 263 7.29 17.34 18.89
N VAL A 264 6.14 17.61 18.28
CA VAL A 264 5.80 17.17 16.91
C VAL A 264 6.86 17.65 15.90
N LYS A 265 7.25 18.92 15.95
CA LYS A 265 8.32 19.46 15.09
C LYS A 265 9.65 18.73 15.28
N ASN A 266 10.03 18.41 16.51
CA ASN A 266 11.28 17.70 16.79
C ASN A 266 11.30 16.29 16.17
N ILE A 267 10.16 15.58 16.18
CA ILE A 267 10.00 14.26 15.56
C ILE A 267 10.02 14.38 14.04
N MET A 268 9.30 15.35 13.46
CA MET A 268 9.37 15.65 12.02
C MET A 268 10.80 15.94 11.58
N GLU A 269 11.52 16.82 12.28
CA GLU A 269 12.93 17.11 12.03
C GLU A 269 13.79 15.84 12.12
N HIS A 270 13.54 14.97 13.10
CA HIS A 270 14.32 13.74 13.27
C HIS A 270 14.23 12.83 12.05
N TYR A 271 13.02 12.55 11.57
CA TYR A 271 12.84 11.70 10.41
C TYR A 271 13.36 12.39 9.14
N LEU A 272 12.98 13.65 8.90
CA LEU A 272 13.40 14.37 7.69
C LEU A 272 14.93 14.49 7.58
N ASP A 273 15.65 14.75 8.69
CA ASP A 273 17.12 14.79 8.69
C ASP A 273 17.77 13.41 8.51
N SER A 274 17.07 12.34 8.91
CA SER A 274 17.57 10.97 8.83
C SER A 274 17.40 10.34 7.44
N PHE A 275 16.50 10.88 6.63
CA PHE A 275 16.36 10.51 5.22
C PHE A 275 17.16 11.44 4.30
N PRO A 276 17.61 10.97 3.12
CA PRO A 276 18.28 11.82 2.14
C PRO A 276 17.37 12.95 1.62
N ALA A 277 17.99 14.05 1.20
CA ALA A 277 17.30 15.27 0.74
C ALA A 277 16.23 15.05 -0.35
N GLU A 278 16.37 14.02 -1.18
CA GLU A 278 15.38 13.65 -2.20
C GLU A 278 14.03 13.22 -1.61
N VAL A 279 14.00 12.61 -0.43
CA VAL A 279 12.75 12.24 0.27
C VAL A 279 12.04 13.49 0.74
N THR A 280 12.75 14.42 1.38
CA THR A 280 12.17 15.71 1.80
C THR A 280 11.70 16.54 0.60
N LYS A 281 12.46 16.51 -0.51
CA LYS A 281 12.05 17.16 -1.76
C LYS A 281 10.76 16.54 -2.31
N ALA A 282 10.63 15.22 -2.29
CA ALA A 282 9.43 14.53 -2.77
C ALA A 282 8.17 14.92 -1.97
N ILE A 283 8.28 15.00 -0.64
CA ILE A 283 7.22 15.52 0.25
C ILE A 283 6.89 16.97 -0.10
N TYR A 284 7.92 17.81 -0.30
CA TYR A 284 7.70 19.22 -0.67
C TYR A 284 6.98 19.35 -2.03
N ASP A 285 7.39 18.56 -3.03
CA ASP A 285 6.84 18.62 -4.38
C ASP A 285 5.40 18.08 -4.46
N SER A 286 5.03 17.12 -3.59
CA SER A 286 3.65 16.61 -3.47
C SER A 286 2.69 17.63 -2.85
N LYS A 287 3.20 18.75 -2.34
CA LYS A 287 2.45 19.79 -1.60
C LYS A 287 1.87 19.30 -0.26
N ALA A 288 2.34 18.16 0.25
CA ALA A 288 1.80 17.58 1.47
C ALA A 288 2.12 18.43 2.71
N THR A 289 1.26 18.35 3.72
CA THR A 289 1.40 19.02 5.02
C THR A 289 1.06 18.07 6.16
N MET A 290 1.60 18.29 7.35
CA MET A 290 1.02 17.69 8.55
C MET A 290 -0.17 18.53 9.02
N GLY A 291 -1.26 17.90 9.45
CA GLY A 291 -2.38 18.53 10.14
C GLY A 291 -2.39 18.13 11.61
N PHE A 292 -2.37 19.09 12.53
CA PHE A 292 -2.37 18.84 13.97
C PHE A 292 -3.64 19.40 14.62
N PHE A 293 -4.52 18.49 15.00
CA PHE A 293 -5.88 18.78 15.44
C PHE A 293 -5.99 18.76 16.97
N TYR A 294 -6.84 19.59 17.57
CA TYR A 294 -6.86 19.76 19.04
C TYR A 294 -7.76 18.73 19.75
N ASP A 295 -8.38 17.83 19.01
CA ASP A 295 -9.22 16.73 19.49
C ASP A 295 -10.68 17.09 19.89
N GLU A 296 -11.59 16.87 18.94
CA GLU A 296 -13.04 16.61 19.10
C GLU A 296 -13.43 15.39 18.22
N ASP A 297 -14.58 14.75 18.45
CA ASP A 297 -15.08 13.67 17.59
C ASP A 297 -15.01 14.08 16.10
N TRP A 298 -14.58 13.18 15.20
CA TRP A 298 -14.50 13.47 13.76
C TRP A 298 -15.81 14.05 13.21
N SER A 299 -16.95 13.62 13.77
CA SER A 299 -18.27 14.10 13.37
C SER A 299 -18.57 15.57 13.71
N ASP A 300 -17.72 16.22 14.53
CA ASP A 300 -17.86 17.61 14.95
C ASP A 300 -16.80 18.55 14.30
N ARG A 301 -16.06 18.10 13.27
CA ARG A 301 -14.91 18.85 12.71
C ARG A 301 -15.11 19.47 11.33
N ASP A 302 -15.52 20.74 11.31
CA ASP A 302 -15.50 21.56 10.08
C ASP A 302 -14.08 21.69 9.45
N GLY A 303 -13.02 21.60 10.27
CA GLY A 303 -11.63 21.75 9.81
C GLY A 303 -11.02 20.50 9.17
N GLY A 304 -11.47 19.30 9.58
CA GLY A 304 -10.99 18.01 9.04
C GLY A 304 -11.47 17.82 7.61
N ASP A 305 -12.79 17.89 7.40
CA ASP A 305 -13.43 17.81 6.08
C ASP A 305 -12.82 18.83 5.10
N PHE A 306 -12.59 20.06 5.57
CA PHE A 306 -11.95 21.08 4.75
C PHE A 306 -10.53 20.68 4.32
N LEU A 307 -9.72 20.07 5.19
CA LEU A 307 -8.39 19.63 4.80
C LEU A 307 -8.43 18.44 3.83
N ASP A 308 -9.32 17.46 4.04
CA ASP A 308 -9.53 16.31 3.13
C ASP A 308 -9.90 16.74 1.71
N GLU A 309 -10.75 17.75 1.59
CA GLU A 309 -11.19 18.26 0.29
C GLU A 309 -10.14 19.11 -0.45
N ASN A 310 -9.18 19.70 0.28
CA ASN A 310 -8.36 20.79 -0.25
C ASN A 310 -6.84 20.55 -0.19
N TYR A 311 -6.36 19.65 0.65
CA TYR A 311 -4.94 19.44 0.92
C TYR A 311 -4.58 17.96 0.90
N ARG A 312 -3.30 17.70 0.61
CA ARG A 312 -2.69 16.41 0.91
C ARG A 312 -2.11 16.51 2.30
N PHE A 313 -2.58 15.70 3.22
CA PHE A 313 -2.07 15.76 4.58
C PHE A 313 -2.02 14.39 5.23
N GLN A 314 -1.32 14.37 6.36
CA GLN A 314 -1.42 13.33 7.36
C GLN A 314 -1.92 14.01 8.63
N ASP A 315 -2.94 13.44 9.25
CA ASP A 315 -3.49 13.91 10.51
C ASP A 315 -2.68 13.46 11.72
N LEU A 316 -2.79 14.22 12.78
CA LEU A 316 -2.30 13.88 14.11
C LEU A 316 -3.23 14.52 15.14
N PHE A 317 -3.69 13.74 16.10
CA PHE A 317 -4.55 14.23 17.17
C PHE A 317 -3.74 14.69 18.37
N ALA A 318 -4.16 15.79 18.99
CA ALA A 318 -3.54 16.29 20.20
C ALA A 318 -3.55 15.27 21.34
N THR A 319 -4.57 14.41 21.43
CA THR A 319 -4.70 13.40 22.50
C THR A 319 -3.88 12.14 22.30
N GLU A 320 -3.29 12.00 21.12
CA GLU A 320 -2.40 10.89 20.78
C GLU A 320 -0.92 11.30 20.87
N THR A 321 -0.62 12.55 21.22
CA THR A 321 0.75 13.01 21.44
C THR A 321 0.90 13.80 22.74
N THR A 322 2.15 13.96 23.15
CA THR A 322 2.55 14.48 24.46
C THR A 322 3.38 15.75 24.34
N ASP A 323 3.37 16.57 25.39
CA ASP A 323 4.36 17.62 25.62
C ASP A 323 5.42 17.22 26.66
N ILE A 324 5.26 16.04 27.28
CA ILE A 324 6.16 15.51 28.31
C ILE A 324 7.13 14.51 27.68
N THR A 325 8.38 14.93 27.54
CA THR A 325 9.49 14.07 27.09
C THR A 325 10.29 13.45 28.24
N THR A 326 9.94 13.69 29.51
CA THR A 326 10.69 13.24 30.70
C THR A 326 9.82 12.56 31.76
N GLY A 327 10.21 11.38 32.27
CA GLY A 327 9.56 10.66 33.39
C GLY A 327 9.45 9.15 33.13
N GLU A 328 9.50 8.31 34.19
CA GLU A 328 9.49 6.83 34.06
C GLU A 328 8.14 6.26 33.55
N ASN A 329 7.05 7.02 33.69
CA ASN A 329 5.73 6.66 33.21
C ASN A 329 5.27 7.73 32.19
N LYS A 330 5.52 7.50 30.89
CA LYS A 330 4.99 8.35 29.80
C LYS A 330 3.69 7.78 29.25
N PRO A 331 2.84 8.59 28.59
CA PRO A 331 2.12 9.76 29.11
C PRO A 331 0.65 9.39 29.40
N ASP A 332 -0.10 10.27 30.08
CA ASP A 332 -1.57 10.27 30.15
C ASP A 332 -2.18 10.53 28.75
N LEU A 333 -1.93 9.63 27.81
CA LEU A 333 -2.58 9.62 26.49
C LEU A 333 -3.73 8.62 26.57
N VAL A 334 -4.84 8.94 25.90
CA VAL A 334 -6.03 8.07 25.84
C VAL A 334 -5.65 6.66 25.34
N THR A 335 -4.66 6.60 24.44
CA THR A 335 -4.10 5.37 23.86
C THR A 335 -2.77 4.92 24.49
N GLN A 336 -2.20 5.70 25.41
CA GLN A 336 -0.90 5.46 26.06
C GLN A 336 0.30 5.33 25.08
N ARG A 337 0.14 5.70 23.80
CA ARG A 337 1.17 5.71 22.74
C ARG A 337 1.35 7.13 22.23
N ASP A 338 2.59 7.56 22.00
CA ASP A 338 2.88 8.84 21.34
C ASP A 338 2.81 8.67 19.81
N ALA A 339 1.61 8.79 19.26
CA ALA A 339 1.28 8.63 17.85
C ALA A 339 2.00 9.60 16.93
N ALA A 340 2.58 10.68 17.44
CA ALA A 340 3.40 11.55 16.61
C ALA A 340 4.53 10.79 15.89
N PHE A 341 5.10 9.72 16.47
CA PHE A 341 6.09 8.90 15.76
C PHE A 341 5.50 8.12 14.58
N GLU A 342 4.29 7.59 14.74
CA GLU A 342 3.52 6.83 13.75
C GLU A 342 3.02 7.75 12.62
N GLU A 343 2.27 8.79 12.96
CA GLU A 343 1.72 9.71 11.97
C GLU A 343 2.82 10.41 11.17
N ILE A 344 3.90 10.83 11.82
CA ILE A 344 5.02 11.46 11.09
C ILE A 344 5.75 10.45 10.20
N ILE A 345 5.86 9.18 10.59
CA ILE A 345 6.48 8.20 9.70
C ILE A 345 5.57 7.84 8.53
N HIS A 346 4.25 7.71 8.73
CA HIS A 346 3.27 7.58 7.65
C HIS A 346 3.40 8.72 6.65
N PHE A 347 3.48 9.96 7.12
CA PHE A 347 3.68 11.13 6.29
C PHE A 347 4.98 11.10 5.46
N VAL A 348 6.10 10.74 6.10
CA VAL A 348 7.41 10.65 5.41
C VAL A 348 7.41 9.48 4.41
N HIS A 349 6.76 8.38 4.78
CA HIS A 349 6.62 7.20 3.94
C HIS A 349 5.80 7.51 2.69
N ASP A 350 4.55 7.96 2.84
CA ASP A 350 3.60 8.09 1.73
C ASP A 350 3.98 9.21 0.76
N TYR A 351 4.32 10.39 1.28
CA TYR A 351 4.60 11.55 0.44
C TYR A 351 6.06 11.63 -0.01
N GLY A 352 6.96 10.90 0.67
CA GLY A 352 8.39 10.85 0.39
C GLY A 352 8.83 9.55 -0.26
N VAL A 353 8.91 8.48 0.53
CA VAL A 353 9.46 7.17 0.12
C VAL A 353 8.62 6.52 -0.98
N MET A 354 7.32 6.36 -0.76
CA MET A 354 6.39 5.73 -1.71
C MET A 354 6.30 6.53 -3.02
N ASN A 355 6.25 7.86 -2.93
CA ASN A 355 6.29 8.75 -4.08
C ASN A 355 7.55 8.54 -4.96
N LEU A 356 8.71 8.24 -4.36
CA LEU A 356 9.92 7.88 -5.11
C LEU A 356 9.90 6.43 -5.58
N ALA A 357 9.36 5.51 -4.78
CA ALA A 357 9.27 4.09 -5.09
C ALA A 357 8.44 3.82 -6.35
N VAL A 358 7.28 4.47 -6.49
CA VAL A 358 6.37 4.29 -7.64
C VAL A 358 6.97 4.79 -8.95
N GLN A 359 7.90 5.75 -8.91
CA GLN A 359 8.57 6.29 -10.10
C GLN A 359 9.58 5.29 -10.69
N SER A 360 10.14 4.40 -9.87
CA SER A 360 11.11 3.40 -10.32
C SER A 360 11.20 2.24 -9.34
N SER A 361 10.63 1.09 -9.74
CA SER A 361 10.63 -0.14 -8.92
C SER A 361 12.03 -0.71 -8.66
N SER A 362 13.03 -0.34 -9.47
CA SER A 362 14.44 -0.73 -9.29
C SER A 362 15.26 0.29 -8.50
N SER A 363 14.69 1.44 -8.13
CA SER A 363 15.37 2.42 -7.27
C SER A 363 15.58 1.87 -5.86
N LYS A 364 16.44 2.52 -5.06
CA LYS A 364 16.61 2.17 -3.65
C LYS A 364 15.26 2.17 -2.90
N TRP A 365 14.39 3.15 -3.20
CA TRP A 365 13.07 3.28 -2.57
C TRP A 365 12.09 2.22 -3.06
N GLY A 366 12.12 1.89 -4.36
CA GLY A 366 11.34 0.77 -4.90
C GLY A 366 11.74 -0.58 -4.31
N VAL A 367 13.03 -0.79 -4.05
CA VAL A 367 13.54 -1.99 -3.38
C VAL A 367 13.15 -2.01 -1.90
N MET A 368 13.30 -0.88 -1.19
CA MET A 368 12.89 -0.74 0.21
C MET A 368 11.39 -1.02 0.37
N GLN A 369 10.55 -0.41 -0.46
CA GLN A 369 9.10 -0.64 -0.40
C GLN A 369 8.75 -2.10 -0.64
N LYS A 370 9.36 -2.70 -1.68
CA LYS A 370 9.14 -4.12 -1.96
C LYS A 370 9.54 -5.01 -0.79
N GLU A 371 10.63 -4.68 -0.10
CA GLU A 371 11.09 -5.42 1.08
C GLU A 371 10.08 -5.28 2.24
N LEU A 372 9.53 -4.08 2.46
CA LEU A 372 8.46 -3.85 3.44
C LEU A 372 7.20 -4.65 3.09
N ASP A 373 6.76 -4.60 1.83
CA ASP A 373 5.61 -5.37 1.33
C ASP A 373 5.80 -6.88 1.60
N GLU A 374 6.98 -7.42 1.27
CA GLU A 374 7.33 -8.84 1.48
C GLU A 374 7.42 -9.22 2.97
N LEU A 375 7.76 -8.28 3.86
CA LEU A 375 7.76 -8.50 5.32
C LEU A 375 6.33 -8.47 5.87
N ASN A 376 5.54 -7.48 5.46
CA ASN A 376 4.12 -7.36 5.81
C ASN A 376 3.34 -8.62 5.42
N GLU A 377 3.45 -9.07 4.15
CA GLU A 377 2.78 -10.29 3.68
C GLU A 377 3.15 -11.50 4.56
N LYS A 378 4.45 -11.69 4.84
CA LYS A 378 4.94 -12.80 5.68
C LYS A 378 4.40 -12.72 7.10
N ALA A 379 4.37 -11.52 7.69
CA ALA A 379 3.87 -11.30 9.04
C ALA A 379 2.38 -11.61 9.15
N ILE A 380 1.58 -11.19 8.14
CA ILE A 380 0.15 -11.53 8.05
C ILE A 380 -0.03 -13.03 7.92
N LEU A 381 0.69 -13.69 7.00
CA LEU A 381 0.57 -15.14 6.77
C LEU A 381 1.00 -15.98 7.98
N ALA A 382 2.00 -15.51 8.74
CA ALA A 382 2.46 -16.10 9.99
C ALA A 382 1.52 -15.83 11.17
N GLY A 383 0.64 -14.82 11.06
CA GLY A 383 -0.23 -14.37 12.15
C GLY A 383 0.50 -13.59 13.24
N SER A 384 1.70 -13.06 12.93
CA SER A 384 2.42 -12.15 13.83
C SER A 384 1.94 -10.70 13.71
N TYR A 385 1.41 -10.34 12.54
CA TYR A 385 0.68 -9.10 12.29
C TYR A 385 -0.75 -9.44 11.82
N PHE A 386 -1.76 -8.75 12.32
CA PHE A 386 -3.16 -9.05 12.04
C PHE A 386 -3.96 -7.74 11.92
N PRO A 387 -3.81 -7.02 10.80
CA PRO A 387 -4.60 -5.82 10.53
C PRO A 387 -6.08 -6.18 10.51
N ASN A 388 -6.91 -5.27 11.05
CA ASN A 388 -8.32 -5.51 11.34
C ASN A 388 -8.59 -6.68 12.31
N GLY A 389 -7.59 -7.07 13.12
CA GLY A 389 -7.80 -8.01 14.20
C GLY A 389 -7.72 -9.50 13.84
N LYS A 390 -7.81 -10.34 14.88
CA LYS A 390 -7.77 -11.81 14.76
C LYS A 390 -9.11 -12.43 14.40
N ASP A 391 -10.19 -11.68 14.59
CA ASP A 391 -11.54 -12.14 14.26
C ASP A 391 -11.81 -11.87 12.78
N SER A 392 -11.95 -12.94 12.01
CA SER A 392 -12.29 -12.86 10.59
C SER A 392 -13.79 -12.75 10.31
N THR A 393 -14.62 -12.62 11.35
CA THR A 393 -16.07 -12.48 11.22
C THR A 393 -16.56 -11.05 11.35
N ILE A 394 -15.65 -10.08 11.48
CA ILE A 394 -16.00 -8.66 11.47
C ILE A 394 -16.70 -8.31 10.16
N VAL A 395 -17.72 -7.45 10.27
CA VAL A 395 -18.58 -7.06 9.13
C VAL A 395 -18.21 -5.69 8.56
N GLU A 396 -17.28 -4.99 9.22
CA GLU A 396 -16.69 -3.71 8.82
C GLU A 396 -15.20 -3.79 9.17
N ALA A 397 -14.35 -3.34 8.25
CA ALA A 397 -12.92 -3.17 8.49
C ALA A 397 -12.66 -1.73 8.95
N ASP A 398 -11.72 -1.57 9.88
CA ASP A 398 -11.29 -0.26 10.40
C ASP A 398 -10.08 0.29 9.61
N LEU A 399 -9.25 -0.60 9.07
CA LEU A 399 -8.07 -0.29 8.27
C LEU A 399 -8.26 -0.74 6.82
N ASP A 400 -7.88 0.13 5.90
CA ASP A 400 -7.90 -0.16 4.47
C ASP A 400 -6.66 -0.96 4.07
N ALA A 401 -6.76 -1.83 3.06
CA ALA A 401 -5.70 -2.78 2.74
C ALA A 401 -4.41 -2.11 2.21
N GLU A 402 -4.54 -0.94 1.56
CA GLU A 402 -3.43 -0.08 1.15
C GLU A 402 -2.64 0.50 2.33
N SER A 403 -3.19 0.45 3.54
CA SER A 403 -2.56 0.95 4.76
C SER A 403 -1.84 -0.14 5.55
N TYR A 404 -2.03 -1.42 5.22
CA TYR A 404 -1.51 -2.51 6.05
C TYR A 404 0.00 -2.49 6.21
N ASP A 405 0.76 -2.16 5.16
CA ASP A 405 2.22 -2.11 5.17
C ASP A 405 2.76 -0.91 5.96
N GLN A 406 2.14 0.27 5.83
CA GLN A 406 2.51 1.45 6.62
C GLN A 406 2.20 1.24 8.10
N GLU A 407 1.07 0.64 8.45
CA GLU A 407 0.73 0.33 9.84
C GLU A 407 1.68 -0.73 10.42
N TYR A 408 2.01 -1.76 9.63
CA TYR A 408 3.03 -2.74 10.03
C TYR A 408 4.40 -2.07 10.28
N LEU A 409 4.78 -1.10 9.44
CA LEU A 409 5.98 -0.29 9.66
C LEU A 409 5.90 0.49 10.98
N ALA A 410 4.81 1.20 11.24
CA ALA A 410 4.63 2.00 12.44
C ALA A 410 4.63 1.15 13.72
N TYR A 411 3.86 0.07 13.78
CA TYR A 411 3.84 -0.85 14.93
C TYR A 411 5.21 -1.48 15.18
N SER A 412 5.90 -1.89 14.11
CA SER A 412 7.25 -2.42 14.22
C SER A 412 8.24 -1.35 14.69
N LEU A 413 8.04 -0.09 14.33
CA LEU A 413 8.86 1.05 14.75
C LEU A 413 8.72 1.31 16.25
N TYR A 414 7.50 1.25 16.80
CA TYR A 414 7.30 1.37 18.24
C TYR A 414 8.07 0.29 19.02
N ALA A 415 8.00 -0.96 18.56
CA ALA A 415 8.74 -2.05 19.15
C ALA A 415 10.25 -1.86 18.96
N TYR A 416 10.71 -1.53 17.75
CA TYR A 416 12.12 -1.35 17.44
C TYR A 416 12.79 -0.28 18.31
N TYR A 417 12.12 0.85 18.51
CA TYR A 417 12.61 1.98 19.30
C TYR A 417 12.22 1.93 20.77
N ASP A 418 11.55 0.86 21.22
CA ASP A 418 11.12 0.71 22.61
C ASP A 418 10.28 1.92 23.10
N LEU A 419 9.43 2.44 22.21
CA LEU A 419 8.57 3.61 22.44
C LEU A 419 7.31 3.27 23.24
N ASN A 420 6.84 2.03 23.15
CA ASN A 420 5.68 1.54 23.90
C ASN A 420 5.92 1.62 25.40
N TYR A 421 4.87 1.92 26.17
CA TYR A 421 4.95 1.91 27.62
C TYR A 421 5.16 0.49 28.19
N LYS A 422 5.69 0.42 29.41
CA LYS A 422 5.97 -0.84 30.08
C LYS A 422 4.67 -1.61 30.37
N GLY A 423 4.56 -2.82 29.82
CA GLY A 423 3.38 -3.67 29.97
C GLY A 423 2.32 -3.41 28.90
N TYR A 424 2.62 -2.62 27.87
CA TYR A 424 1.80 -2.53 26.67
C TYR A 424 1.58 -3.91 26.06
N ASN A 425 0.34 -4.19 25.69
CA ASN A 425 -0.04 -5.40 24.98
C ASN A 425 -0.45 -4.99 23.57
N ALA A 426 0.41 -5.25 22.60
CA ALA A 426 0.17 -4.90 21.22
C ALA A 426 -1.06 -5.65 20.67
N GLN A 427 -1.98 -4.89 20.07
CA GLN A 427 -3.27 -5.40 19.62
C GLN A 427 -3.26 -5.85 18.17
N GLU A 428 -2.33 -5.39 17.34
CA GLU A 428 -2.27 -5.69 15.91
C GLU A 428 -0.98 -6.41 15.53
N LEU A 429 0.10 -6.20 16.32
CA LEU A 429 1.41 -6.82 16.16
C LEU A 429 1.75 -7.68 17.37
N SER A 430 2.44 -8.80 17.18
CA SER A 430 2.80 -9.73 18.27
C SER A 430 4.04 -9.29 19.06
N SER A 431 4.52 -8.06 18.86
CA SER A 431 5.75 -7.53 19.45
C SER A 431 5.51 -6.10 19.96
N ALA A 432 5.70 -5.88 21.26
CA ALA A 432 5.60 -4.57 21.89
C ALA A 432 6.97 -3.95 22.19
N THR A 433 8.02 -4.77 22.33
CA THR A 433 9.39 -4.34 22.66
C THR A 433 10.39 -4.74 21.59
N PHE A 434 11.59 -4.15 21.63
CA PHE A 434 12.65 -4.52 20.70
C PHE A 434 13.05 -5.99 20.84
N THR A 435 13.06 -6.50 22.08
CA THR A 435 13.44 -7.90 22.36
C THR A 435 12.42 -8.86 21.74
N GLU A 436 11.13 -8.54 21.82
CA GLU A 436 10.08 -9.34 21.19
C GLU A 436 10.16 -9.24 19.67
N LEU A 437 10.35 -8.04 19.10
CA LEU A 437 10.51 -7.87 17.66
C LEU A 437 11.72 -8.66 17.15
N GLN A 438 12.85 -8.62 17.85
CA GLN A 438 14.04 -9.39 17.49
C GLN A 438 13.81 -10.91 17.54
N ALA A 439 12.97 -11.40 18.45
CA ALA A 439 12.65 -12.81 18.56
C ALA A 439 11.61 -13.26 17.51
N ASN A 440 10.55 -12.46 17.31
CA ASN A 440 9.40 -12.81 16.50
C ASN A 440 9.58 -12.44 15.02
N ASP A 441 10.30 -11.36 14.73
CA ASP A 441 10.52 -10.84 13.38
C ASP A 441 11.94 -10.26 13.20
N PRO A 442 12.98 -11.11 13.21
CA PRO A 442 14.37 -10.66 13.05
C PRO A 442 14.65 -10.06 11.67
N ALA A 443 13.80 -10.30 10.67
CA ALA A 443 13.94 -9.71 9.35
C ALA A 443 13.51 -8.24 9.36
N MET A 444 12.41 -7.92 10.06
CA MET A 444 11.99 -6.53 10.27
C MET A 444 13.02 -5.72 11.06
N VAL A 445 13.70 -6.32 12.04
CA VAL A 445 14.82 -5.64 12.73
C VAL A 445 15.94 -5.26 11.76
N LYS A 446 16.31 -6.13 10.83
CA LYS A 446 17.35 -5.83 9.82
C LYS A 446 16.89 -4.73 8.87
N PHE A 447 15.62 -4.77 8.46
CA PHE A 447 15.02 -3.72 7.65
C PHE A 447 15.11 -2.35 8.34
N MET A 448 14.74 -2.28 9.63
CA MET A 448 14.86 -1.05 10.42
C MET A 448 16.31 -0.57 10.54
N GLU A 449 17.25 -1.47 10.84
CA GLU A 449 18.68 -1.14 10.92
C GLU A 449 19.27 -0.66 9.59
N GLN A 450 18.68 -1.06 8.46
CA GLN A 450 19.15 -0.71 7.12
C GLN A 450 18.61 0.64 6.63
N TYR A 451 17.35 0.96 6.93
CA TYR A 451 16.66 2.10 6.32
C TYR A 451 16.29 3.24 7.28
N PHE A 452 16.29 3.00 8.59
CA PHE A 452 15.79 3.95 9.59
C PHE A 452 16.89 4.42 10.56
N PRO A 453 16.71 5.57 11.24
CA PRO A 453 17.65 6.03 12.24
C PRO A 453 17.97 4.95 13.29
N THR A 454 19.21 4.88 13.75
CA THR A 454 19.57 3.90 14.78
C THR A 454 18.84 4.19 16.10
N ARG A 455 18.56 3.14 16.88
CA ARG A 455 18.00 3.29 18.24
C ARG A 455 18.82 4.23 19.11
N ALA A 456 20.15 4.20 18.98
CA ALA A 456 21.04 5.11 19.72
C ALA A 456 20.83 6.58 19.32
N ALA A 457 20.63 6.86 18.02
CA ALA A 457 20.35 8.22 17.54
C ALA A 457 19.00 8.73 18.05
N LEU A 458 17.97 7.87 18.05
CA LEU A 458 16.66 8.20 18.60
C LEU A 458 16.74 8.47 20.11
N LYS A 459 17.39 7.58 20.89
CA LYS A 459 17.61 7.76 22.34
C LYS A 459 18.34 9.05 22.67
N ALA A 460 19.33 9.43 21.85
CA ALA A 460 20.07 10.67 22.04
C ALA A 460 19.21 11.92 21.81
N LYS A 461 18.27 11.89 20.85
CA LYS A 461 17.38 13.01 20.55
C LYS A 461 16.15 13.06 21.46
N PHE A 462 15.64 11.90 21.87
CA PHE A 462 14.42 11.74 22.66
C PHE A 462 14.68 10.90 23.92
N PRO A 463 15.36 11.47 24.93
CA PRO A 463 15.62 10.75 26.18
C PRO A 463 14.32 10.42 26.92
N GLY A 464 14.32 9.33 27.70
CA GLY A 464 13.27 9.04 28.68
C GLY A 464 12.01 8.35 28.17
N TYR A 465 11.98 7.74 26.97
CA TYR A 465 10.91 6.78 26.64
C TYR A 465 11.05 5.50 27.51
N PRO A 466 9.94 4.87 27.92
CA PRO A 466 9.88 3.99 29.10
C PRO A 466 10.66 2.67 29.01
N ASN A 467 11.01 2.22 27.80
CA ASN A 467 11.90 1.07 27.59
C ASN A 467 13.29 1.49 27.04
N ASN A 468 13.61 2.79 27.08
CA ASN A 468 14.85 3.37 26.54
C ASN A 468 15.95 3.63 27.56
#